data_AF-A0A9D2CB74-F1
#
_entry.id   AF-A0A9D2CB74-F1
#
_cell.length_a   1.000
_cell.length_b   1.000
_cell.length_c   1.000
_cell.angle_alpha   90.00
_cell.angle_beta   90.00
_cell.angle_gamma   90.00
#
_symmetry.space_group_name_H-M   'P 1'
#
loop_
_entity.id
_entity.type
_entity.pdbx_description
1 polymer ?
#
loop_
_entity_poly.entity_id
_entity_poly.type
_entity_poly.pdbx_seq_one_letter_code
_entity_poly.pdbx_strand_id
1 'polypeptide(L)'
;AVEINEAFAAVGIVSTKALGIDAAIVNANGGAIAMGHPIGASGARIVGHLARRISQLGSGSVGATGICGGGGQGTALVLEAV
;
A
#
# COMPACT_ATOMS: atom_id res chain seq x y z
N ALA A 1 7.38 3.90 4.30
CA ALA A 1 6.33 4.26 3.31
C ALA A 1 5.17 3.26 3.40
N VAL A 2 3.94 3.65 3.03
CA VAL A 2 2.77 2.76 3.15
C VAL A 2 1.96 2.72 1.86
N GLU A 3 1.59 1.53 1.41
CA GLU A 3 0.77 1.29 0.22
C GLU A 3 -0.52 0.54 0.58
N ILE A 4 -1.66 1.22 0.60
CA ILE A 4 -2.97 0.61 0.84
C ILE A 4 -3.74 0.58 -0.47
N ASN A 5 -4.14 -0.61 -0.93
CA ASN A 5 -4.90 -0.73 -2.16
C ASN A 5 -6.23 0.04 -2.08
N GLU A 6 -6.41 0.99 -2.98
CA GLU A 6 -7.61 1.83 -3.06
C GLU A 6 -8.71 1.16 -3.88
N ALA A 7 -9.18 -0.01 -3.45
CA ALA A 7 -10.32 -0.66 -4.10
C ALA A 7 -11.56 0.26 -4.10
N PHE A 8 -11.72 1.03 -3.02
CA PHE A 8 -12.62 2.16 -2.88
C PHE A 8 -11.94 3.22 -2.00
N ALA A 9 -12.29 4.50 -2.17
CA ALA A 9 -11.71 5.59 -1.37
C ALA A 9 -11.91 5.38 0.15
N ALA A 10 -13.08 4.86 0.53
CA ALA A 10 -13.38 4.54 1.92
C ALA A 10 -12.40 3.52 2.54
N VAL A 11 -11.94 2.53 1.76
CA VAL A 11 -10.98 1.53 2.25
C VAL A 11 -9.67 2.19 2.67
N GLY A 12 -9.11 3.06 1.82
CA GLY A 12 -7.88 3.79 2.11
C GLY A 12 -8.05 4.71 3.31
N ILE A 13 -9.08 5.57 3.30
CA ILE A 13 -9.31 6.59 4.34
C ILE A 13 -9.54 5.94 5.72
N VAL A 14 -10.42 4.94 5.79
CA VAL A 14 -10.75 4.28 7.06
C VAL A 14 -9.57 3.49 7.59
N SER A 15 -8.84 2.76 6.74
CA SER A 15 -7.68 1.98 7.16
C SER A 15 -6.55 2.87 7.68
N THR A 16 -6.24 3.97 6.99
CA THR A 16 -5.24 4.96 7.44
C THR A 16 -5.60 5.51 8.82
N LYS A 17 -6.87 5.92 9.00
CA LYS A 17 -7.35 6.45 10.28
C LYS A 17 -7.30 5.39 11.39
N ALA A 18 -7.78 4.17 11.12
CA ALA A 18 -7.85 3.11 12.11
C ALA A 18 -6.47 2.64 12.58
N LEU A 19 -5.48 2.67 11.69
CA LEU A 19 -4.09 2.30 11.99
C LEU A 19 -3.27 3.46 12.56
N GLY A 20 -3.81 4.69 12.60
CA GLY A 20 -3.11 5.87 13.11
C GLY A 20 -1.88 6.26 12.28
N ILE A 21 -1.90 5.96 10.97
CA ILE A 21 -0.77 6.22 10.08
C ILE A 21 -0.85 7.66 9.55
N ASP A 22 0.29 8.33 9.43
CA ASP A 22 0.38 9.62 8.76
C ASP A 22 -0.08 9.50 7.29
N ALA A 23 -1.13 10.25 6.94
CA ALA A 23 -1.69 10.25 5.60
C ALA A 23 -0.69 10.72 4.53
N ALA A 24 0.32 11.53 4.89
CA ALA A 24 1.32 12.01 3.95
C ALA A 24 2.23 10.88 3.41
N ILE A 25 2.34 9.75 4.11
CA ILE A 25 3.16 8.61 3.69
C ILE A 25 2.35 7.45 3.10
N VAL A 26 1.02 7.54 3.10
CA VAL A 26 0.11 6.55 2.51
C VAL A 26 -0.15 6.90 1.07
N ASN A 27 0.18 5.99 0.15
CA ASN A 27 -0.05 6.14 -1.29
C ASN A 27 0.51 7.47 -1.84
N ALA A 28 1.70 7.88 -1.37
CA ALA A 28 2.28 9.20 -1.68
C ALA A 28 2.52 9.45 -3.18
N ASN A 29 2.57 8.39 -4.00
CA ASN A 29 2.68 8.47 -5.46
C ASN A 29 1.36 8.16 -6.18
N GLY A 30 0.23 8.23 -5.48
CA GLY A 30 -1.08 7.80 -5.95
C GLY A 30 -1.33 6.30 -5.71
N GLY A 31 -2.59 5.90 -5.79
CA GLY A 31 -3.02 4.51 -5.61
C GLY A 31 -3.92 4.00 -6.74
N ALA A 32 -4.71 2.97 -6.44
CA ALA A 32 -5.50 2.25 -7.42
C ALA A 32 -6.67 3.08 -8.02
N ILE A 33 -7.11 4.14 -7.35
CA ILE A 33 -8.12 5.06 -7.92
C ILE A 33 -7.55 5.78 -9.15
N ALA A 34 -6.29 6.20 -9.08
CA ALA A 34 -5.62 6.90 -10.18
C ALA A 34 -5.00 5.95 -11.20
N MET A 35 -4.37 4.86 -10.74
CA MET A 35 -3.58 3.95 -11.58
C MET A 35 -4.35 2.73 -12.09
N GLY A 36 -5.57 2.51 -11.58
CA GLY A 36 -6.37 1.33 -11.86
C GLY A 36 -6.06 0.13 -10.94
N HIS A 37 -7.01 -0.79 -10.92
CA HIS A 37 -6.99 -1.99 -10.08
C HIS A 37 -7.14 -3.28 -10.91
N PRO A 38 -6.12 -3.69 -11.69
CA PRO A 38 -6.13 -5.01 -12.32
C PRO A 38 -6.02 -6.07 -11.22
N ILE A 39 -7.14 -6.69 -10.85
CA ILE A 39 -7.30 -7.43 -9.58
C ILE A 39 -6.15 -8.41 -9.33
N GLY A 40 -5.89 -9.34 -10.26
CA GLY A 40 -4.83 -10.35 -10.10
C GLY A 40 -3.41 -9.79 -10.09
N ALA A 41 -3.17 -8.62 -10.70
CA ALA A 41 -1.85 -8.00 -10.74
C ALA A 41 -1.60 -7.00 -9.59
N SER A 42 -2.65 -6.58 -8.87
CA SER A 42 -2.55 -5.47 -7.92
C SER A 42 -1.66 -5.80 -6.72
N GLY A 43 -1.67 -7.04 -6.23
CA GLY A 43 -0.77 -7.46 -5.15
C GLY A 43 0.71 -7.32 -5.54
N ALA A 44 1.10 -7.85 -6.71
CA ALA A 44 2.47 -7.70 -7.20
C ALA A 44 2.83 -6.23 -7.49
N ARG A 45 1.88 -5.46 -8.04
CA ARG A 45 2.06 -4.03 -8.35
C ARG A 45 2.38 -3.21 -7.09
N ILE A 46 1.55 -3.30 -6.05
CA ILE A 46 1.73 -2.49 -4.82
C ILE A 46 2.98 -2.91 -4.04
N VAL A 47 3.30 -4.20 -4.00
CA VAL A 47 4.54 -4.71 -3.38
C VAL A 47 5.77 -4.19 -4.12
N GLY A 48 5.79 -4.30 -5.45
CA GLY A 48 6.90 -3.81 -6.26
C GLY A 48 7.04 -2.29 -6.20
N HIS A 49 5.92 -1.55 -6.12
CA HIS A 49 5.94 -0.10 -5.94
C HIS A 49 6.52 0.28 -4.57
N LEU A 50 6.06 -0.37 -3.49
CA LEU A 50 6.60 -0.20 -2.15
C LEU A 50 8.09 -0.47 -2.09
N ALA A 51 8.55 -1.60 -2.65
CA ALA A 51 9.95 -2.00 -2.66
C ALA A 51 10.84 -0.93 -3.32
N ARG A 52 10.44 -0.40 -4.49
CA ARG A 52 11.14 0.70 -5.15
C ARG A 52 11.13 1.98 -4.30
N ARG A 53 10.01 2.28 -3.64
CA ARG A 53 9.88 3.47 -2.80
C ARG A 53 10.79 3.42 -1.58
N ILE A 54 10.82 2.30 -0.85
CA ILE A 54 11.69 2.16 0.33
C ILE A 54 13.16 2.06 -0.06
N SER A 55 13.49 1.45 -1.20
CA SER A 55 14.86 1.43 -1.72
C SER A 55 15.37 2.86 -2.02
N GLN A 56 14.51 3.73 -2.55
CA GLN A 56 14.86 5.15 -2.77
C GLN A 56 15.06 5.94 -1.47
N LEU A 57 14.46 5.51 -0.35
CA LEU A 57 14.65 6.12 0.97
C LEU A 57 15.97 5.69 1.64
N GLY A 58 16.58 4.60 1.18
CA GLY A 58 17.87 4.08 1.65
C GLY A 58 17.77 2.74 2.38
N SER A 59 18.91 2.07 2.53
CA SER A 59 19.03 0.78 3.25
C SER A 59 18.51 0.88 4.69
N GLY A 60 17.84 -0.16 5.16
CA GLY A 60 17.14 -0.21 6.45
C GLY A 60 15.77 0.48 6.45
N SER A 61 15.35 1.11 5.35
CA SER A 61 14.02 1.73 5.27
C SER A 61 12.92 0.67 5.30
N VAL A 62 11.96 0.85 6.20
CA VAL A 62 10.81 -0.06 6.34
C VAL A 62 9.57 0.51 5.66
N GLY A 63 8.78 -0.38 5.08
CA GLY A 63 7.47 -0.05 4.54
C GLY A 63 6.47 -1.19 4.69
N ALA A 64 5.19 -0.84 4.57
CA ALA A 64 4.11 -1.81 4.67
C ALA A 64 3.12 -1.65 3.51
N THR A 65 2.52 -2.75 3.09
CA THR A 65 1.42 -2.74 2.13
C THR A 65 0.24 -3.57 2.63
N GLY A 66 -0.97 -3.16 2.26
CA GLY A 66 -2.22 -3.85 2.59
C GLY A 66 -3.19 -3.86 1.42
N ILE A 67 -3.88 -4.99 1.23
CA ILE A 67 -4.93 -5.16 0.22
C ILE A 67 -6.13 -5.90 0.82
N CYS A 68 -7.33 -5.37 0.62
CA CYS A 68 -8.58 -6.04 0.96
C CYS A 68 -8.92 -7.12 -0.08
N GLY A 69 -9.59 -8.19 0.35
CA GLY A 69 -10.10 -9.26 -0.50
C GLY A 69 -11.62 -9.39 -0.36
N GLY A 70 -12.29 -9.74 -1.47
CA GLY A 70 -13.70 -10.11 -1.45
C GLY A 70 -13.95 -11.27 -0.47
N GLY A 71 -15.12 -11.29 0.18
CA GLY A 71 -15.43 -12.26 1.23
C GLY A 71 -14.83 -11.93 2.59
N GLY A 72 -14.46 -10.66 2.83
CA GLY A 72 -14.02 -10.18 4.14
C GLY A 72 -12.57 -10.53 4.50
N GLN A 73 -11.71 -10.67 3.49
CA GLN A 73 -10.30 -11.02 3.68
C GLN A 73 -9.40 -9.78 3.62
N GLY A 74 -8.17 -9.92 4.07
CA GLY A 74 -7.13 -8.92 3.92
C GLY A 74 -5.74 -9.55 3.97
N THR A 75 -4.83 -9.02 3.16
CA THR A 75 -3.42 -9.44 3.14
C THR A 75 -2.54 -8.22 3.38
N ALA A 76 -1.50 -8.38 4.19
CA ALA A 76 -0.50 -7.35 4.43
C ALA A 76 0.92 -7.93 4.35
N LEU A 77 1.88 -7.08 3.97
CA LEU A 77 3.31 -7.40 3.93
C LEU A 77 4.11 -6.23 4.50
N VAL A 78 5.17 -6.54 5.23
CA VAL A 78 6.19 -5.58 5.66
C VAL A 78 7.47 -5.89 4.89
N LEU A 79 8.11 -4.85 4.37
CA LEU A 79 9.37 -4.93 3.64
C LEU A 79 10.40 -4.03 4.30
N GLU A 80 11.65 -4.48 4.27
CA GLU A 80 12.82 -3.70 4.63
C GLU A 80 13.74 -3.61 3.41
N ALA A 81 14.20 -2.40 3.11
CA ALA A 81 15.18 -2.19 2.05
C ALA A 81 16.55 -2.72 2.50
N VAL A 82 17.15 -3.57 1.68
CA VAL A 82 18.55 -4.00 1.85
C VAL A 82 19.52 -3.02 1.22
#